data_AF-A0A0U5CQT8-F1
#
_entry.id   AF-A0A0U5CQT8-F1
#
_cell.length_a   1.000
_cell.length_b   1.000
_cell.length_c   1.000
_cell.angle_alpha   90.00
_cell.angle_beta   90.00
_cell.angle_gamma   90.00
#
_symmetry.space_group_name_H-M   'P 1'
#
loop_
_entity.id
_entity.type
_entity.pdbx_description
1 polymer ?
#
loop_
_entity_poly.entity_id
_entity_poly.type
_entity_poly.pdbx_seq_one_letter_code
_entity_poly.pdbx_strand_id
1 'polypeptide(L)'
;MSNVLCVAWRPPCLGLRASSVHKPKLAAQFRSLIRQTSPTWSLDNTPRRLLSSTRPLSAVFPIAPTPTSRTYSSSNQTSSRSFQTSVARPAKLTPTPAEQGVKLRDEPFSKAEIDRIFGPRSKVSIALGNRILSVLQGRRLAGTLDLDFPADIRRAVRPAVLDAGLDYLRKAHPVDEDAAIMARIEREEREEEAKLIRRAEALGLYKPQSGTYGAELGEENDPSGRSVLKEIRQKNEERLLAEAEKKRQEWLEGEEKDREKLKEHLAKNTALQKFEDTSALEVKGRADPSQRPLLAWIQKHHLRATDTETDFATLTTKPPTPIACVYYPRAGSLLRLCHIL
;
A
#
# COMPACT_ATOMS: atom_id res chain seq x y z
N MET A 1 29.48 -14.67 29.05
CA MET A 1 30.37 -14.69 27.87
C MET A 1 29.85 -13.64 26.90
N SER A 2 30.75 -12.87 26.29
CA SER A 2 30.44 -11.60 25.60
C SER A 2 30.22 -11.78 24.10
N ASN A 3 29.05 -11.36 23.60
CA ASN A 3 28.79 -11.24 22.16
C ASN A 3 28.82 -9.77 21.76
N VAL A 4 29.93 -9.34 21.14
CA VAL A 4 30.10 -7.98 20.63
C VAL A 4 29.58 -7.94 19.18
N LEU A 5 28.62 -7.05 18.90
CA LEU A 5 28.14 -6.79 17.55
C LEU A 5 29.03 -5.74 16.88
N CYS A 6 29.73 -6.13 15.82
CA CYS A 6 30.57 -5.22 15.04
C CYS A 6 29.71 -4.23 14.24
N VAL A 7 29.64 -2.98 14.69
CA VAL A 7 29.07 -1.86 13.92
C VAL A 7 30.08 -1.41 12.87
N ALA A 8 29.77 -1.63 11.59
CA ALA A 8 30.59 -1.18 10.47
C ALA A 8 30.34 0.32 10.20
N TRP A 9 31.21 1.17 10.75
CA TRP A 9 31.22 2.61 10.46
C TRP A 9 31.74 2.87 9.04
N ARG A 10 30.93 3.52 8.19
CA ARG A 10 31.42 4.14 6.96
C ARG A 10 31.87 5.57 7.25
N PRO A 11 33.11 5.97 6.92
CA PRO A 11 33.54 7.35 7.06
C PRO A 11 32.86 8.24 5.99
N PRO A 12 32.48 9.49 6.32
CA PRO A 12 32.03 10.46 5.33
C PRO A 12 33.20 10.96 4.48
N CYS A 13 33.03 10.99 3.16
CA CYS A 13 34.05 11.49 2.24
C CYS A 13 34.26 13.00 2.39
N LEU A 14 35.51 13.41 2.63
CA LEU A 14 35.96 14.81 2.59
C LEU A 14 36.58 15.12 1.22
N GLY A 15 36.35 16.34 0.72
CA GLY A 15 36.94 16.87 -0.52
C GLY A 15 36.06 16.66 -1.77
N LEU A 16 36.03 17.58 -2.75
CA LEU A 16 37.00 18.63 -3.03
C LEU A 16 36.36 20.02 -3.21
N ARG A 17 36.98 21.02 -2.56
CA ARG A 17 36.72 22.45 -2.78
C ARG A 17 37.70 22.94 -3.84
N ALA A 18 37.21 23.33 -5.02
CA ALA A 18 38.05 23.92 -6.07
C ALA A 18 37.76 25.42 -6.19
N SER A 19 38.60 26.23 -5.55
CA SER A 19 38.66 27.68 -5.78
C SER A 19 39.67 27.97 -6.89
N SER A 20 39.24 28.56 -8.00
CA SER A 20 40.15 29.23 -8.93
C SER A 20 39.61 30.62 -9.30
N VAL A 21 40.41 31.63 -8.98
CA VAL A 21 40.21 33.03 -9.36
C VAL A 21 41.01 33.27 -10.63
N HIS A 22 40.38 33.58 -11.75
CA HIS A 22 41.03 34.21 -12.92
C HIS A 22 40.06 35.18 -13.61
N LYS A 23 40.57 36.35 -14.01
CA LYS A 23 39.83 37.43 -14.70
C LYS A 23 40.08 37.39 -16.23
N PRO A 24 39.24 38.03 -17.06
CA PRO A 24 39.11 37.70 -18.47
C PRO A 24 40.13 38.40 -19.39
N LYS A 25 40.32 37.84 -20.58
CA LYS A 25 40.86 38.53 -21.77
C LYS A 25 40.07 38.14 -23.03
N LEU A 26 40.08 39.05 -23.99
CA LEU A 26 39.17 39.11 -25.14
C LEU A 26 39.60 38.26 -26.35
N ALA A 27 38.60 38.03 -27.21
CA ALA A 27 38.66 37.94 -28.68
C ALA A 27 38.87 36.58 -29.37
N ALA A 28 38.40 36.58 -30.63
CA ALA A 28 38.46 35.58 -31.70
C ALA A 28 37.33 34.54 -31.77
N GLN A 29 36.61 34.60 -32.91
CA GLN A 29 35.64 33.62 -33.39
C GLN A 29 36.38 32.43 -34.04
N PHE A 30 35.79 31.25 -34.08
CA PHE A 30 35.59 30.48 -35.33
C PHE A 30 34.59 29.33 -35.13
N ARG A 31 34.10 28.79 -36.25
CA ARG A 31 32.99 27.82 -36.34
C ARG A 31 33.52 26.38 -36.37
N SER A 32 32.83 25.41 -35.75
CA SER A 32 32.47 24.16 -36.44
C SER A 32 31.53 23.23 -35.65
N LEU A 33 30.69 22.56 -36.43
CA LEU A 33 29.75 21.49 -36.12
C LEU A 33 30.36 20.30 -35.36
N ILE A 34 29.75 19.86 -34.25
CA ILE A 34 29.78 18.46 -33.79
C ILE A 34 28.39 18.04 -33.30
N ARG A 35 27.87 16.91 -33.81
CA ARG A 35 26.68 16.23 -33.27
C ARG A 35 26.98 15.68 -31.89
N GLN A 36 26.09 15.90 -30.92
CA GLN A 36 26.04 15.07 -29.71
C GLN A 36 24.68 14.39 -29.62
N THR A 37 24.71 13.07 -29.59
CA THR A 37 23.56 12.19 -29.35
C THR A 37 23.47 11.91 -27.85
N SER A 38 22.40 12.37 -27.20
CA SER A 38 22.14 12.08 -25.79
C SER A 38 21.75 10.60 -25.59
N PRO A 39 22.33 9.88 -24.61
CA PRO A 39 21.88 8.54 -24.26
C PRO A 39 20.63 8.59 -23.37
N THR A 40 19.55 7.97 -23.81
CA THR A 40 18.35 7.72 -22.98
C THR A 40 18.61 6.58 -22.01
N TRP A 41 18.54 6.87 -20.70
CA TRP A 41 18.59 5.84 -19.66
C TRP A 41 17.17 5.28 -19.45
N SER A 42 16.85 4.15 -20.10
CA SER A 42 15.65 3.38 -19.74
C SER A 42 15.98 2.41 -18.61
N LEU A 43 15.25 2.52 -17.49
CA LEU A 43 15.23 1.53 -16.41
C LEU A 43 14.01 0.65 -16.59
N ASP A 44 14.12 -0.35 -17.47
CA ASP A 44 13.07 -1.36 -17.64
C ASP A 44 13.30 -2.61 -16.79
N ASN A 45 12.17 -3.15 -16.33
CA ASN A 45 12.12 -4.14 -15.27
C ASN A 45 12.57 -5.54 -15.70
N THR A 46 13.16 -6.29 -14.77
CA THR A 46 13.36 -7.74 -14.92
C THR A 46 12.04 -8.51 -14.81
N PRO A 47 11.72 -9.41 -15.77
CA PRO A 47 10.88 -10.57 -15.49
C PRO A 47 11.74 -11.83 -15.26
N ARG A 48 11.43 -12.57 -14.19
CA ARG A 48 12.11 -13.84 -13.88
C ARG A 48 11.61 -14.99 -14.76
N ARG A 49 12.56 -15.86 -15.10
CA ARG A 49 12.46 -17.24 -15.61
C ARG A 49 11.07 -17.89 -15.54
N LEU A 50 10.58 -18.32 -16.71
CA LEU A 50 9.67 -19.45 -16.82
C LEU A 50 10.43 -20.74 -16.50
N LEU A 51 9.81 -21.64 -15.74
CA LEU A 51 10.22 -23.05 -15.64
C LEU A 51 9.07 -23.95 -16.12
N SER A 52 9.46 -24.85 -17.01
CA SER A 52 8.72 -25.99 -17.54
C SER A 52 7.85 -26.74 -16.53
N SER A 53 6.63 -27.11 -16.94
CA SER A 53 5.98 -28.32 -16.45
C SER A 53 5.33 -29.09 -17.61
N THR A 54 5.75 -30.34 -17.75
CA THR A 54 5.34 -31.27 -18.81
C THR A 54 3.99 -31.92 -18.51
N ARG A 55 3.12 -32.01 -19.52
CA ARG A 55 2.00 -32.98 -19.53
C ARG A 55 2.50 -34.37 -19.92
N PRO A 56 1.79 -35.45 -19.52
CA PRO A 56 1.24 -36.29 -20.58
C PRO A 56 -0.17 -36.91 -20.31
N LEU A 57 -0.95 -36.94 -21.40
CA LEU A 57 -1.84 -38.02 -21.86
C LEU A 57 -3.15 -38.39 -21.10
N SER A 58 -4.04 -39.04 -21.88
CA SER A 58 -5.48 -39.20 -21.63
C SER A 58 -5.96 -40.62 -21.93
N ALA A 59 -6.91 -41.15 -21.14
CA ALA A 59 -7.83 -42.26 -21.44
C ALA A 59 -9.00 -42.23 -20.41
N VAL A 60 -10.32 -42.38 -20.67
CA VAL A 60 -11.12 -43.30 -21.52
C VAL A 60 -11.41 -44.64 -20.78
N PHE A 61 -12.65 -45.06 -20.44
CA PHE A 61 -14.00 -44.50 -20.73
C PHE A 61 -15.01 -44.40 -19.50
N PRO A 62 -16.06 -45.24 -19.21
CA PRO A 62 -17.32 -44.67 -18.65
C PRO A 62 -18.11 -45.47 -17.54
N ILE A 63 -19.33 -44.97 -17.24
CA ILE A 63 -20.55 -45.64 -16.66
C ILE A 63 -20.90 -45.37 -15.17
N ALA A 64 -22.14 -44.90 -14.97
CA ALA A 64 -23.09 -45.08 -13.84
C ALA A 64 -23.57 -43.77 -13.13
N PRO A 65 -24.89 -43.46 -13.12
CA PRO A 65 -25.44 -42.31 -12.40
C PRO A 65 -26.15 -42.68 -11.09
N THR A 66 -25.74 -42.10 -9.95
CA THR A 66 -26.48 -42.05 -8.68
C THR A 66 -26.18 -40.70 -7.96
N PRO A 67 -26.80 -40.32 -6.82
CA PRO A 67 -27.79 -39.25 -6.84
C PRO A 67 -27.30 -37.92 -6.22
N THR A 68 -28.11 -36.89 -6.40
CA THR A 68 -27.95 -35.54 -5.82
C THR A 68 -27.69 -35.56 -4.32
N SER A 69 -26.45 -35.23 -3.93
CA SER A 69 -26.08 -34.82 -2.57
C SER A 69 -25.76 -33.32 -2.56
N ARG A 70 -26.41 -32.59 -1.66
CA ARG A 70 -26.43 -31.12 -1.62
C ARG A 70 -25.33 -30.61 -0.70
N THR A 71 -24.10 -30.47 -1.21
CA THR A 71 -22.98 -29.91 -0.45
C THR A 71 -23.03 -28.38 -0.44
N TYR A 72 -23.05 -27.80 0.77
CA TYR A 72 -22.85 -26.37 0.97
C TYR A 72 -21.42 -25.99 0.62
N SER A 73 -21.25 -25.12 -0.38
CA SER A 73 -19.93 -24.59 -0.74
C SER A 73 -19.56 -23.44 0.20
N SER A 74 -18.66 -23.71 1.15
CA SER A 74 -18.10 -22.68 2.04
C SER A 74 -17.16 -21.77 1.24
N SER A 75 -17.68 -20.62 0.83
CA SER A 75 -16.88 -19.58 0.16
C SER A 75 -15.96 -18.90 1.16
N ASN A 76 -14.71 -19.36 1.24
CA ASN A 76 -13.64 -18.67 1.97
C ASN A 76 -13.21 -17.43 1.18
N GLN A 77 -13.94 -16.33 1.34
CA GLN A 77 -13.52 -15.02 0.84
C GLN A 77 -12.31 -14.51 1.63
N THR A 78 -11.13 -14.64 1.06
CA THR A 78 -9.93 -13.95 1.54
C THR A 78 -10.08 -12.45 1.27
N SER A 79 -10.32 -11.68 2.33
CA SER A 79 -10.46 -10.23 2.25
C SER A 79 -9.11 -9.57 1.92
N SER A 80 -8.88 -9.32 0.63
CA SER A 80 -7.78 -8.48 0.17
C SER A 80 -8.09 -7.02 0.48
N ARG A 81 -7.55 -6.52 1.61
CA ARG A 81 -7.52 -5.08 1.91
C ARG A 81 -6.69 -4.36 0.83
N SER A 82 -7.36 -3.84 -0.19
CA SER A 82 -6.79 -2.82 -1.05
C SER A 82 -6.73 -1.51 -0.27
N PHE A 83 -5.54 -0.93 -0.14
CA PHE A 83 -5.40 0.46 0.29
C PHE A 83 -5.94 1.34 -0.82
N GLN A 84 -7.18 1.82 -0.66
CA GLN A 84 -7.71 2.87 -1.52
C GLN A 84 -6.89 4.13 -1.30
N THR A 85 -5.93 4.38 -2.20
CA THR A 85 -5.41 5.73 -2.41
C THR A 85 -6.59 6.62 -2.76
N SER A 86 -6.81 7.65 -1.96
CA SER A 86 -7.91 8.59 -2.12
C SER A 86 -7.70 9.42 -3.39
N VAL A 87 -8.15 8.90 -4.52
CA VAL A 87 -8.30 9.66 -5.77
C VAL A 87 -9.13 10.90 -5.45
N ALA A 88 -8.52 12.06 -5.62
CA ALA A 88 -9.18 13.33 -5.37
C ALA A 88 -10.48 13.39 -6.18
N ARG A 89 -11.60 13.70 -5.51
CA ARG A 89 -12.88 13.94 -6.21
C ARG A 89 -12.63 15.01 -7.26
N PRO A 90 -13.08 14.83 -8.52
CA PRO A 90 -12.99 15.89 -9.51
C PRO A 90 -13.74 17.10 -8.97
N ALA A 91 -13.01 18.20 -8.77
CA ALA A 91 -13.62 19.46 -8.39
C ALA A 91 -14.68 19.81 -9.44
N LYS A 92 -15.85 20.25 -8.97
CA LYS A 92 -16.97 20.67 -9.82
C LYS A 92 -16.44 21.69 -10.82
N LEU A 93 -16.43 21.35 -12.11
CA LEU A 93 -15.99 22.24 -13.19
C LEU A 93 -16.95 23.44 -13.26
N THR A 94 -16.70 24.45 -12.43
CA THR A 94 -17.08 25.82 -12.75
C THR A 94 -16.54 26.12 -14.14
N PRO A 95 -17.35 26.63 -15.09
CA PRO A 95 -16.84 26.98 -16.40
C PRO A 95 -15.70 27.96 -16.19
N THR A 96 -14.47 27.54 -16.54
CA THR A 96 -13.31 28.42 -16.45
C THR A 96 -13.60 29.63 -17.33
N PRO A 97 -13.35 30.86 -16.84
CA PRO A 97 -13.53 32.04 -17.67
C PRO A 97 -12.68 31.85 -18.92
N ALA A 98 -13.30 31.96 -20.09
CA ALA A 98 -12.63 31.70 -21.34
C ALA A 98 -11.41 32.63 -21.46
N GLU A 99 -10.22 32.06 -21.68
CA GLU A 99 -8.99 32.85 -21.79
C GLU A 99 -9.17 33.92 -22.89
N GLN A 100 -9.27 35.18 -22.47
CA GLN A 100 -9.53 36.31 -23.36
C GLN A 100 -8.29 36.62 -24.24
N GLY A 101 -7.10 36.22 -23.78
CA GLY A 101 -5.81 36.54 -24.39
C GLY A 101 -5.42 38.01 -24.18
N VAL A 102 -4.30 38.41 -24.79
CA VAL A 102 -3.81 39.80 -24.80
C VAL A 102 -4.17 40.44 -26.14
N LYS A 103 -4.69 41.67 -26.12
CA LYS A 103 -4.95 42.44 -27.35
C LYS A 103 -3.61 42.82 -28.01
N LEU A 104 -3.42 42.45 -29.27
CA LEU A 104 -2.21 42.81 -30.03
C LEU A 104 -2.29 44.20 -30.66
N ARG A 105 -3.50 44.60 -31.06
CA ARG A 105 -3.82 45.82 -31.80
C ARG A 105 -5.24 46.25 -31.43
N ASP A 106 -5.56 47.52 -31.67
CA ASP A 106 -6.91 48.06 -31.46
C ASP A 106 -7.89 47.57 -32.54
N GLU A 107 -7.42 47.48 -33.79
CA GLU A 107 -8.17 46.89 -34.90
C GLU A 107 -7.87 45.38 -35.05
N PRO A 108 -8.90 44.52 -35.18
CA PRO A 108 -8.69 43.09 -35.41
C PRO A 108 -8.16 42.80 -36.82
N PHE A 109 -7.36 41.74 -36.96
CA PHE A 109 -6.83 41.30 -38.25
C PHE A 109 -7.96 40.97 -39.23
N SER A 110 -7.81 41.46 -40.46
CA SER A 110 -8.71 41.19 -41.57
C SER A 110 -8.61 39.73 -42.03
N LYS A 111 -9.62 39.26 -42.77
CA LYS A 111 -9.63 37.89 -43.31
C LYS A 111 -8.39 37.59 -44.17
N ALA A 112 -8.01 38.53 -45.03
CA ALA A 112 -6.86 38.36 -45.92
C ALA A 112 -5.53 38.26 -45.17
N GLU A 113 -5.39 38.91 -44.02
CA GLU A 113 -4.21 38.77 -43.15
C GLU A 113 -4.21 37.45 -42.40
N ILE A 114 -5.35 37.01 -41.88
CA ILE A 114 -5.51 35.70 -41.24
C ILE A 114 -5.20 34.57 -42.23
N ASP A 115 -5.70 34.66 -43.47
CA ASP A 115 -5.39 33.71 -44.53
C ASP A 115 -3.90 33.76 -44.97
N ARG A 116 -3.20 34.89 -44.81
CA ARG A 116 -1.73 35.00 -45.01
C ARG A 116 -0.93 34.38 -43.87
N ILE A 117 -1.38 34.51 -42.62
CA ILE A 117 -0.69 34.01 -41.42
C ILE A 117 -0.87 32.49 -41.29
N PHE A 118 -2.13 32.03 -41.32
CA PHE A 118 -2.48 30.62 -41.10
C PHE A 118 -2.55 29.79 -42.38
N GLY A 119 -2.43 30.44 -43.54
CA GLY A 119 -2.56 29.84 -44.86
C GLY A 119 -4.02 29.62 -45.28
N PRO A 120 -4.38 29.84 -46.56
CA PRO A 120 -5.77 29.78 -47.03
C PRO A 120 -6.39 28.36 -46.98
N ARG A 121 -5.56 27.33 -46.81
CA ARG A 121 -6.01 25.92 -46.66
C ARG A 121 -6.53 25.61 -45.25
N SER A 122 -6.20 26.44 -44.25
CA SER A 122 -6.59 26.22 -42.85
C SER A 122 -8.08 26.45 -42.56
N LYS A 123 -8.75 27.26 -43.40
CA LYS A 123 -10.18 27.65 -43.27
C LYS A 123 -10.55 28.23 -41.89
N VAL A 124 -9.62 28.91 -41.24
CA VAL A 124 -9.84 29.58 -39.94
C VAL A 124 -10.79 30.78 -40.12
N SER A 125 -11.78 30.93 -39.22
CA SER A 125 -12.69 32.09 -39.25
C SER A 125 -12.03 33.34 -38.66
N ILE A 126 -12.49 34.53 -39.06
CA ILE A 126 -11.88 35.81 -38.66
C ILE A 126 -11.83 35.96 -37.13
N ALA A 127 -12.94 35.66 -36.45
CA ALA A 127 -13.03 35.73 -34.99
C ALA A 127 -12.11 34.71 -34.29
N LEU A 128 -12.01 33.49 -34.84
CA LEU A 128 -11.16 32.44 -34.29
C LEU A 128 -9.67 32.73 -34.50
N GLY A 129 -9.27 33.20 -35.67
CA GLY A 129 -7.88 33.58 -35.96
C GLY A 129 -7.38 34.71 -35.08
N ASN A 130 -8.20 35.77 -34.91
CA ASN A 130 -7.91 36.86 -33.97
C ASN A 130 -7.76 36.35 -32.53
N ARG A 131 -8.64 35.46 -32.08
CA ARG A 131 -8.57 34.88 -30.72
C ARG A 131 -7.39 33.92 -30.52
N ILE A 132 -6.99 33.18 -31.55
CA ILE A 132 -5.79 32.34 -31.51
C ILE A 132 -4.55 33.22 -31.33
N LEU A 133 -4.44 34.32 -32.09
CA LEU A 133 -3.32 35.26 -31.94
C LEU A 133 -3.32 35.92 -30.55
N SER A 134 -4.48 36.33 -30.01
CA SER A 134 -4.56 36.95 -28.67
C SER A 134 -4.18 35.97 -27.55
N VAL A 135 -4.64 34.71 -27.62
CA VAL A 135 -4.30 33.67 -26.65
C VAL A 135 -2.82 33.26 -26.76
N LEU A 136 -2.30 33.06 -27.97
CA LEU A 136 -0.87 32.76 -28.18
C LEU A 136 0.01 33.89 -27.62
N GLN A 137 -0.27 35.15 -27.96
CA GLN A 137 0.53 36.27 -27.47
C GLN A 137 0.44 36.42 -25.94
N GLY A 138 -0.75 36.21 -25.35
CA GLY A 138 -0.91 36.21 -23.89
C GLY A 138 -0.09 35.10 -23.21
N ARG A 139 -0.07 33.89 -23.78
CA ARG A 139 0.68 32.75 -23.23
C ARG A 139 2.20 32.88 -23.43
N ARG A 140 2.66 33.48 -24.53
CA ARG A 140 4.08 33.86 -24.72
C ARG A 140 4.54 34.83 -23.63
N LEU A 141 3.76 35.87 -23.35
CA LEU A 141 4.08 36.87 -22.31
C LEU A 141 3.97 36.30 -20.88
N ALA A 142 3.13 35.30 -20.66
CA ALA A 142 2.93 34.67 -19.35
C ALA A 142 3.87 33.48 -19.07
N GLY A 143 4.66 33.02 -20.04
CA GLY A 143 5.46 31.80 -19.90
C GLY A 143 4.61 30.52 -19.78
N THR A 144 3.44 30.49 -20.43
CA THR A 144 2.44 29.40 -20.33
C THR A 144 2.17 28.70 -21.67
N LEU A 145 3.15 28.73 -22.59
CA LEU A 145 3.06 28.08 -23.91
C LEU A 145 3.16 26.54 -23.83
N ASP A 146 3.73 26.03 -22.74
CA ASP A 146 3.79 24.63 -22.32
C ASP A 146 2.41 24.03 -21.94
N LEU A 147 1.47 24.87 -21.53
CA LEU A 147 0.16 24.43 -21.04
C LEU A 147 -0.82 24.12 -22.19
N ASP A 148 -1.76 23.23 -21.91
CA ASP A 148 -2.87 22.86 -22.79
C ASP A 148 -3.70 24.09 -23.21
N PHE A 149 -3.95 24.28 -24.51
CA PHE A 149 -4.75 25.41 -25.02
C PHE A 149 -6.24 25.29 -24.68
N PRO A 150 -7.00 26.41 -24.65
CA PRO A 150 -8.44 26.40 -24.45
C PRO A 150 -9.15 25.38 -25.35
N ALA A 151 -10.10 24.64 -24.76
CA ALA A 151 -10.70 23.47 -25.40
C ALA A 151 -11.38 23.77 -26.74
N ASP A 152 -11.86 25.00 -26.94
CA ASP A 152 -12.46 25.46 -28.19
C ASP A 152 -11.40 25.63 -29.31
N ILE A 153 -10.24 26.21 -29.02
CA ILE A 153 -9.12 26.34 -29.97
C ILE A 153 -8.58 24.94 -30.31
N ARG A 154 -8.33 24.11 -29.29
CA ARG A 154 -7.78 22.74 -29.46
C ARG A 154 -8.71 21.82 -30.26
N ARG A 155 -10.02 22.05 -30.24
CA ARG A 155 -11.01 21.30 -31.06
C ARG A 155 -11.15 21.85 -32.47
N ALA A 156 -11.03 23.17 -32.66
CA ALA A 156 -11.26 23.80 -33.94
C ALA A 156 -10.03 23.77 -34.88
N VAL A 157 -8.81 23.70 -34.33
CA VAL A 157 -7.58 23.98 -35.08
C VAL A 157 -6.50 22.92 -34.82
N ARG A 158 -5.76 22.54 -35.87
CA ARG A 158 -4.65 21.57 -35.80
C ARG A 158 -3.38 22.24 -35.26
N PRO A 159 -2.49 21.52 -34.54
CA PRO A 159 -1.24 22.08 -34.00
C PRO A 159 -0.40 22.89 -35.00
N ALA A 160 -0.19 22.37 -36.21
CA ALA A 160 0.57 23.04 -37.28
C ALA A 160 0.06 24.45 -37.66
N VAL A 161 -1.21 24.76 -37.38
CA VAL A 161 -1.79 26.11 -37.61
C VAL A 161 -1.50 27.02 -36.42
N LEU A 162 -1.44 26.48 -35.19
CA LEU A 162 -0.96 27.22 -34.02
C LEU A 162 0.53 27.56 -34.18
N ASP A 163 1.34 26.62 -34.67
CA ASP A 163 2.77 26.81 -34.95
C ASP A 163 2.99 27.93 -35.98
N ALA A 164 2.20 27.97 -37.05
CA ALA A 164 2.26 29.06 -38.05
C ALA A 164 1.90 30.43 -37.45
N GLY A 165 0.90 30.49 -36.57
CA GLY A 165 0.55 31.69 -35.82
C GLY A 165 1.67 32.13 -34.87
N LEU A 166 2.28 31.18 -34.15
CA LEU A 166 3.40 31.40 -33.24
C LEU A 166 4.63 31.95 -33.98
N ASP A 167 4.98 31.37 -35.13
CA ASP A 167 6.09 31.82 -35.98
C ASP A 167 5.86 33.23 -36.54
N TYR A 168 4.61 33.58 -36.87
CA TYR A 168 4.25 34.95 -37.23
C TYR A 168 4.47 35.89 -36.04
N LEU A 169 3.97 35.53 -34.84
CA LEU A 169 4.12 36.34 -33.64
C LEU A 169 5.58 36.54 -33.24
N ARG A 170 6.44 35.52 -33.38
CA ARG A 170 7.89 35.62 -33.14
C ARG A 170 8.58 36.61 -34.08
N LYS A 171 8.12 36.72 -35.33
CA LYS A 171 8.65 37.65 -36.34
C LYS A 171 8.11 39.07 -36.19
N ALA A 172 6.82 39.21 -35.87
CA ALA A 172 6.14 40.51 -35.76
C ALA A 172 6.32 41.18 -34.38
N HIS A 173 6.39 40.37 -33.33
CA HIS A 173 6.48 40.79 -31.93
C HIS A 173 7.56 39.95 -31.22
N PRO A 174 8.86 40.30 -31.38
CA PRO A 174 9.95 39.63 -30.68
C PRO A 174 9.78 39.82 -29.17
N VAL A 175 9.76 38.70 -28.46
CA VAL A 175 9.61 38.59 -27.00
C VAL A 175 10.55 37.47 -26.58
N ASP A 176 11.24 37.66 -25.46
CA ASP A 176 12.02 36.61 -24.83
C ASP A 176 11.08 35.64 -24.09
N GLU A 177 10.73 34.54 -24.77
CA GLU A 177 9.84 33.51 -24.26
C GLU A 177 10.47 32.74 -23.08
N ASP A 178 11.80 32.57 -23.10
CA ASP A 178 12.54 31.86 -22.05
C ASP A 178 12.57 32.71 -20.75
N ALA A 179 12.82 34.01 -20.87
CA ALA A 179 12.72 34.93 -19.73
C ALA A 179 11.30 34.98 -19.13
N ALA A 180 10.25 34.89 -19.96
CA ALA A 180 8.87 34.82 -19.48
C ALA A 180 8.57 33.51 -18.73
N ILE A 181 9.11 32.37 -19.20
CA ILE A 181 9.03 31.08 -18.50
C ILE A 181 9.76 31.15 -17.16
N MET A 182 10.99 31.69 -17.12
CA MET A 182 11.73 31.84 -15.86
C MET A 182 11.01 32.75 -14.86
N ALA A 183 10.48 33.90 -15.30
CA ALA A 183 9.72 34.83 -14.45
C ALA A 183 8.36 34.26 -13.95
N ARG A 184 7.86 33.20 -14.58
CA ARG A 184 6.73 32.39 -14.09
C ARG A 184 7.21 31.39 -13.04
N ILE A 185 8.26 30.62 -13.33
CA ILE A 185 8.82 29.61 -12.42
C ILE A 185 9.23 30.26 -11.08
N GLU A 186 9.98 31.37 -11.13
CA GLU A 186 10.39 32.13 -9.94
C GLU A 186 9.20 32.65 -9.11
N ARG A 187 8.00 32.80 -9.71
CA ARG A 187 6.79 33.21 -9.00
C ARG A 187 6.11 32.02 -8.35
N GLU A 188 5.93 30.93 -9.10
CA GLU A 188 5.35 29.68 -8.61
C GLU A 188 6.21 29.12 -7.45
N GLU A 189 7.53 29.08 -7.60
CA GLU A 189 8.49 28.67 -6.55
C GLU A 189 8.32 29.50 -5.26
N ARG A 190 8.33 30.83 -5.37
CA ARG A 190 8.16 31.74 -4.21
C ARG A 190 6.79 31.57 -3.53
N GLU A 191 5.73 31.29 -4.29
CA GLU A 191 4.40 31.01 -3.75
C GLU A 191 4.34 29.66 -3.04
N GLU A 192 5.01 28.63 -3.57
CA GLU A 192 5.14 27.32 -2.94
C GLU A 192 6.01 27.36 -1.68
N GLU A 193 7.15 28.05 -1.70
CA GLU A 193 7.98 28.33 -0.52
C GLU A 193 7.17 29.04 0.56
N ALA A 194 6.47 30.13 0.23
CA ALA A 194 5.63 30.85 1.18
C ALA A 194 4.50 29.97 1.75
N LYS A 195 3.93 29.06 0.95
CA LYS A 195 2.92 28.09 1.38
C LYS A 195 3.50 27.01 2.29
N LEU A 196 4.71 26.54 2.03
CA LEU A 196 5.45 25.59 2.88
C LEU A 196 5.83 26.24 4.21
N ILE A 197 6.34 27.48 4.19
CA ILE A 197 6.66 28.28 5.39
C ILE A 197 5.41 28.45 6.24
N ARG A 198 4.31 28.98 5.69
CA ARG A 198 3.03 29.15 6.42
C ARG A 198 2.50 27.84 7.01
N ARG A 199 2.67 26.71 6.30
CA ARG A 199 2.26 25.39 6.80
C ARG A 199 3.17 24.91 7.93
N ALA A 200 4.47 25.14 7.84
CA ALA A 200 5.43 24.75 8.86
C ALA A 200 5.29 25.63 10.13
N GLU A 201 4.99 26.92 9.97
CA GLU A 201 4.60 27.84 11.06
C GLU A 201 3.30 27.39 11.73
N ALA A 202 2.26 27.05 10.96
CA ALA A 202 0.99 26.54 11.50
C ALA A 202 1.13 25.20 12.23
N LEU A 203 2.16 24.40 11.91
CA LEU A 203 2.52 23.17 12.62
C LEU A 203 3.52 23.40 13.78
N GLY A 204 3.99 24.64 13.99
CA GLY A 204 5.03 24.99 14.96
C GLY A 204 6.43 24.44 14.65
N LEU A 205 6.61 23.78 13.49
CA LEU A 205 7.86 23.14 13.07
C LEU A 205 8.91 24.14 12.59
N TYR A 206 8.45 25.26 12.03
CA TYR A 206 9.29 26.35 11.58
C TYR A 206 8.86 27.63 12.27
N LYS A 207 9.84 28.37 12.78
CA LYS A 207 9.68 29.74 13.26
C LYS A 207 10.82 30.51 12.60
N PRO A 208 10.57 31.60 11.87
CA PRO A 208 11.65 32.43 11.34
C PRO A 208 12.59 32.78 12.49
N GLN A 209 13.87 32.43 12.34
CA GLN A 209 14.87 32.71 13.38
C GLN A 209 15.16 34.21 13.31
N SER A 210 14.33 35.00 13.99
CA SER A 210 14.59 36.42 14.18
C SER A 210 15.95 36.53 14.87
N GLY A 211 16.90 37.24 14.26
CA GLY A 211 18.23 37.51 14.81
C GLY A 211 18.23 38.42 16.05
N THR A 212 17.11 38.45 16.78
CA THR A 212 16.87 39.16 18.01
C THR A 212 17.59 38.46 19.16
N TYR A 213 18.45 39.21 19.84
CA TYR A 213 19.14 38.78 21.06
C TYR A 213 18.10 38.34 22.11
N GLY A 214 18.15 37.08 22.56
CA GLY A 214 17.16 36.49 23.49
C GLY A 214 16.21 35.43 22.90
N ALA A 215 16.54 34.81 21.77
CA ALA A 215 15.85 33.59 21.32
C ALA A 215 15.95 32.45 22.36
N GLU A 216 14.96 31.55 22.40
CA GLU A 216 14.93 30.42 23.33
C GLU A 216 16.12 29.46 23.09
N LEU A 217 17.10 29.53 24.00
CA LEU A 217 18.24 28.60 24.06
C LEU A 217 17.76 27.16 24.27
N GLY A 218 18.57 26.20 23.84
CA GLY A 218 18.27 24.78 23.94
C GLY A 218 18.20 24.26 25.38
N GLU A 219 18.05 22.94 25.50
CA GLU A 219 18.45 22.25 26.74
C GLU A 219 19.89 22.68 27.11
N GLU A 220 20.17 22.81 28.41
CA GLU A 220 21.50 23.13 28.93
C GLU A 220 22.11 24.48 28.46
N ASN A 221 21.29 25.41 27.94
CA ASN A 221 21.69 26.68 27.32
C ASN A 221 22.45 26.53 25.99
N ASP A 222 22.25 25.41 25.28
CA ASP A 222 22.89 25.19 24.00
C ASP A 222 22.52 26.29 22.97
N PRO A 223 23.50 26.84 22.23
CA PRO A 223 23.28 27.89 21.22
C PRO A 223 22.51 27.40 19.98
N SER A 224 22.26 26.10 19.88
CA SER A 224 21.47 25.45 18.83
C SER A 224 19.94 25.60 19.02
N GLY A 225 19.49 26.09 20.19
CA GLY A 225 18.08 26.39 20.46
C GLY A 225 17.20 25.16 20.75
N ARG A 226 15.94 25.39 21.13
CA ARG A 226 14.98 24.28 21.39
C ARG A 226 14.56 23.57 20.11
N SER A 227 14.75 22.25 20.06
CA SER A 227 14.34 21.43 18.91
C SER A 227 12.91 20.91 19.07
N VAL A 228 11.96 21.57 18.40
CA VAL A 228 10.54 21.14 18.35
C VAL A 228 10.39 19.69 17.89
N LEU A 229 11.26 19.22 16.98
CA LEU A 229 11.28 17.82 16.54
C LEU A 229 11.66 16.82 17.65
N LYS A 230 12.52 17.23 18.61
CA LYS A 230 12.88 16.41 19.77
C LYS A 230 11.69 16.30 20.73
N GLU A 231 11.00 17.41 21.01
CA GLU A 231 9.80 17.41 21.85
C GLU A 231 8.66 16.58 21.26
N ILE A 232 8.40 16.71 19.95
CA ILE A 232 7.38 15.89 19.26
C ILE A 232 7.75 14.40 19.31
N ARG A 233 9.04 14.07 19.21
CA ARG A 233 9.51 12.68 19.34
C ARG A 233 9.25 12.14 20.75
N GLN A 234 9.66 12.86 21.79
CA GLN A 234 9.44 12.49 23.20
C GLN A 234 7.94 12.28 23.49
N LYS A 235 7.07 13.21 23.09
CA LYS A 235 5.61 13.09 23.26
C LYS A 235 5.01 11.87 22.54
N ASN A 236 5.57 11.48 21.39
CA ASN A 236 5.14 10.26 20.69
C ASN A 236 5.66 8.98 21.37
N GLU A 237 6.89 8.99 21.88
CA GLU A 237 7.47 7.88 22.65
C GLU A 237 6.68 7.64 23.95
N GLU A 238 6.37 8.71 24.71
CA GLU A 238 5.50 8.68 25.89
C GLU A 238 4.11 8.10 25.56
N ARG A 239 3.49 8.54 24.45
CA ARG A 239 2.18 8.04 24.04
C ARG A 239 2.23 6.55 23.68
N LEU A 240 3.27 6.11 22.98
CA LEU A 240 3.46 4.69 22.63
C LEU A 240 3.69 3.81 23.87
N LEU A 241 4.44 4.30 24.86
CA LEU A 241 4.62 3.61 26.14
C LEU A 241 3.29 3.50 26.89
N ALA A 242 2.53 4.59 27.02
CA ALA A 242 1.22 4.56 27.66
C ALA A 242 0.19 3.65 26.93
N GLU A 243 0.22 3.60 25.60
CA GLU A 243 -0.59 2.65 24.80
C GLU A 243 -0.15 1.19 25.02
N ALA A 244 1.14 0.93 25.20
CA ALA A 244 1.68 -0.41 25.48
C ALA A 244 1.35 -0.89 26.91
N GLU A 245 1.44 -0.01 27.90
CA GLU A 245 1.07 -0.30 29.29
C GLU A 245 -0.42 -0.63 29.43
N LYS A 246 -1.30 0.13 28.77
CA LYS A 246 -2.75 -0.16 28.74
C LYS A 246 -3.03 -1.54 28.14
N LYS A 247 -2.45 -1.86 26.98
CA LYS A 247 -2.59 -3.19 26.36
C LYS A 247 -2.06 -4.32 27.26
N ARG A 248 -1.01 -4.06 28.04
CA ARG A 248 -0.49 -5.02 29.03
C ARG A 248 -1.46 -5.24 30.19
N GLN A 249 -2.09 -4.18 30.69
CA GLN A 249 -3.13 -4.27 31.73
C GLN A 249 -4.37 -5.02 31.21
N GLU A 250 -4.88 -4.65 30.02
CA GLU A 250 -6.00 -5.33 29.35
C GLU A 250 -5.72 -6.83 29.15
N TRP A 251 -4.49 -7.20 28.79
CA TRP A 251 -4.07 -8.60 28.64
C TRP A 251 -4.05 -9.36 29.97
N LEU A 252 -3.53 -8.76 31.05
CA LEU A 252 -3.51 -9.36 32.38
C LEU A 252 -4.92 -9.56 32.94
N GLU A 253 -5.79 -8.54 32.80
CA GLU A 253 -7.21 -8.66 33.17
C GLU A 253 -7.94 -9.74 32.35
N GLY A 254 -7.57 -9.90 31.08
CA GLY A 254 -8.09 -10.97 30.21
C GLY A 254 -7.70 -12.34 30.74
N GLU A 255 -6.43 -12.54 31.08
CA GLU A 255 -5.92 -13.79 31.65
C GLU A 255 -6.60 -14.14 32.98
N GLU A 256 -6.83 -13.15 33.85
CA GLU A 256 -7.53 -13.35 35.13
C GLU A 256 -8.99 -13.74 34.92
N LYS A 257 -9.73 -13.03 34.06
CA LYS A 257 -11.13 -13.37 33.71
C LYS A 257 -11.25 -14.76 33.09
N ASP A 258 -10.28 -15.20 32.28
CA ASP A 258 -10.29 -16.55 31.71
C ASP A 258 -9.92 -17.63 32.74
N ARG A 259 -9.02 -17.32 33.70
CA ARG A 259 -8.75 -18.18 34.86
C ARG A 259 -9.97 -18.32 35.78
N GLU A 260 -10.75 -17.26 35.99
CA GLU A 260 -12.01 -17.31 36.73
C GLU A 260 -13.05 -18.19 36.04
N LYS A 261 -13.31 -17.99 34.74
CA LYS A 261 -14.19 -18.88 33.95
C LYS A 261 -13.76 -20.35 34.05
N LEU A 262 -12.46 -20.63 33.98
CA LEU A 262 -11.94 -21.99 34.05
C LEU A 262 -12.15 -22.60 35.45
N LYS A 263 -11.97 -21.83 36.54
CA LYS A 263 -12.34 -22.24 37.91
C LYS A 263 -13.84 -22.48 38.03
N GLU A 264 -14.69 -21.63 37.46
CA GLU A 264 -16.14 -21.84 37.45
C GLU A 264 -16.52 -23.13 36.71
N HIS A 265 -15.94 -23.39 35.54
CA HIS A 265 -16.18 -24.63 34.79
C HIS A 265 -15.75 -25.87 35.57
N LEU A 266 -14.60 -25.83 36.23
CA LEU A 266 -14.16 -26.92 37.13
C LEU A 266 -15.14 -27.10 38.28
N ALA A 267 -15.55 -26.04 38.97
CA ALA A 267 -16.51 -26.10 40.07
C ALA A 267 -17.88 -26.67 39.64
N LYS A 268 -18.38 -26.26 38.46
CA LYS A 268 -19.61 -26.79 37.86
C LYS A 268 -19.48 -28.29 37.54
N ASN A 269 -18.36 -28.72 36.94
CA ASN A 269 -18.11 -30.13 36.64
C ASN A 269 -17.97 -30.99 37.92
N THR A 270 -17.26 -30.51 38.94
CA THR A 270 -17.15 -31.21 40.24
C THR A 270 -18.49 -31.26 40.99
N ALA A 271 -19.35 -30.25 40.82
CA ALA A 271 -20.71 -30.28 41.38
C ALA A 271 -21.60 -31.33 40.68
N LEU A 272 -21.48 -31.47 39.35
CA LEU A 272 -22.17 -32.52 38.59
C LEU A 272 -21.71 -33.92 39.03
N GLN A 273 -20.39 -34.14 39.14
CA GLN A 273 -19.85 -35.42 39.61
C GLN A 273 -20.36 -35.79 41.00
N LYS A 274 -20.40 -34.84 41.95
CA LYS A 274 -20.98 -35.07 43.28
C LYS A 274 -22.48 -35.38 43.23
N PHE A 275 -23.22 -34.75 42.32
CA PHE A 275 -24.64 -35.05 42.13
C PHE A 275 -24.83 -36.48 41.59
N GLU A 276 -24.03 -36.88 40.60
CA GLU A 276 -24.01 -38.25 40.08
C GLU A 276 -23.68 -39.26 41.18
N ASP A 277 -22.58 -39.06 41.93
CA ASP A 277 -22.16 -39.94 43.04
C ASP A 277 -23.24 -40.05 44.13
N THR A 278 -23.89 -38.94 44.52
CA THR A 278 -25.00 -38.98 45.50
C THR A 278 -26.24 -39.67 44.94
N SER A 279 -26.58 -39.47 43.66
CA SER A 279 -27.72 -40.14 43.02
C SER A 279 -27.48 -41.64 42.79
N ALA A 280 -26.22 -42.04 42.60
CA ALA A 280 -25.78 -43.44 42.51
C ALA A 280 -25.68 -44.11 43.89
N LEU A 281 -25.46 -43.36 44.98
CA LEU A 281 -25.65 -43.84 46.34
C LEU A 281 -27.12 -43.90 46.75
N GLU A 282 -27.97 -43.02 46.21
CA GLU A 282 -29.44 -43.15 46.23
C GLU A 282 -29.98 -44.18 45.22
N VAL A 283 -29.26 -45.31 45.04
CA VAL A 283 -29.84 -46.51 44.42
C VAL A 283 -31.00 -46.99 45.29
N LYS A 284 -32.19 -46.49 44.93
CA LYS A 284 -33.49 -46.97 45.39
C LYS A 284 -33.48 -48.49 45.34
N GLY A 285 -33.76 -49.13 46.47
CA GLY A 285 -33.84 -50.58 46.58
C GLY A 285 -34.62 -51.17 45.41
N ARG A 286 -34.06 -52.23 44.80
CA ARG A 286 -34.55 -52.82 43.55
C ARG A 286 -36.07 -52.91 43.55
N ALA A 287 -36.73 -52.37 42.52
CA ALA A 287 -38.18 -52.34 42.47
C ALA A 287 -38.74 -53.78 42.48
N ASP A 288 -39.65 -54.08 43.41
CA ASP A 288 -40.25 -55.40 43.53
C ASP A 288 -40.94 -55.82 42.22
N PRO A 289 -40.53 -56.95 41.59
CA PRO A 289 -41.07 -57.37 40.30
C PRO A 289 -42.58 -57.62 40.32
N SER A 290 -43.14 -57.98 41.48
CA SER A 290 -44.57 -58.22 41.68
C SER A 290 -45.41 -56.94 41.74
N GLN A 291 -44.86 -55.85 42.27
CA GLN A 291 -45.59 -54.58 42.44
C GLN A 291 -45.42 -53.63 41.27
N ARG A 292 -44.22 -53.60 40.65
CA ARG A 292 -43.89 -52.65 39.55
C ARG A 292 -43.08 -53.34 38.45
N PRO A 293 -43.66 -54.32 37.73
CA PRO A 293 -42.94 -55.18 36.80
C PRO A 293 -42.21 -54.43 35.69
N LEU A 294 -42.79 -53.35 35.14
CA LEU A 294 -42.15 -52.55 34.08
C LEU A 294 -40.88 -51.84 34.57
N LEU A 295 -40.90 -51.27 35.78
CA LEU A 295 -39.72 -50.62 36.36
C LEU A 295 -38.63 -51.64 36.71
N ALA A 296 -39.02 -52.79 37.28
CA ALA A 296 -38.10 -53.89 37.54
C ALA A 296 -37.45 -54.42 36.24
N TRP A 297 -38.21 -54.50 35.14
CA TRP A 297 -37.71 -54.88 33.82
C TRP A 297 -36.75 -53.83 33.24
N ILE A 298 -37.09 -52.55 33.30
CA ILE A 298 -36.21 -51.44 32.84
C ILE A 298 -34.91 -51.42 33.67
N GLN A 299 -34.98 -51.51 35.00
CA GLN A 299 -33.80 -51.59 35.86
C GLN A 299 -32.94 -52.82 35.54
N LYS A 300 -33.55 -53.99 35.31
CA LYS A 300 -32.84 -55.23 34.95
C LYS A 300 -32.07 -55.09 33.63
N HIS A 301 -32.64 -54.47 32.61
CA HIS A 301 -31.94 -54.28 31.33
C HIS A 301 -30.98 -53.10 31.33
N HIS A 302 -31.22 -52.06 32.13
CA HIS A 302 -30.26 -50.99 32.35
C HIS A 302 -28.99 -51.52 33.03
N LEU A 303 -29.13 -52.27 34.13
CA LEU A 303 -28.01 -52.96 34.76
C LEU A 303 -27.31 -53.89 33.77
N ARG A 304 -28.04 -54.70 32.99
CA ARG A 304 -27.44 -55.56 31.95
C ARG A 304 -26.69 -54.78 30.85
N ALA A 305 -26.98 -53.50 30.65
CA ALA A 305 -26.29 -52.65 29.68
C ALA A 305 -25.09 -51.90 30.29
N THR A 306 -25.09 -51.66 31.61
CA THR A 306 -23.96 -51.06 32.35
C THR A 306 -22.97 -52.11 32.87
N ASP A 307 -23.45 -53.33 33.15
CA ASP A 307 -22.69 -54.53 33.48
C ASP A 307 -22.00 -55.09 32.22
N THR A 308 -21.24 -54.23 31.53
CA THR A 308 -20.26 -54.61 30.51
C THR A 308 -18.86 -54.68 31.10
N GLU A 309 -18.75 -55.22 32.32
CA GLU A 309 -17.52 -55.89 32.76
C GLU A 309 -17.34 -57.12 31.88
N THR A 310 -16.72 -56.92 30.71
CA THR A 310 -16.24 -58.02 29.88
C THR A 310 -15.15 -58.76 30.62
N ASP A 311 -15.39 -60.02 30.97
CA ASP A 311 -14.41 -60.95 31.54
C ASP A 311 -13.28 -61.25 30.54
N PHE A 312 -12.33 -60.31 30.40
CA PHE A 312 -11.15 -60.44 29.54
C PHE A 312 -10.28 -61.67 29.89
N ALA A 313 -10.47 -62.24 31.09
CA ALA A 313 -9.84 -63.50 31.52
C ALA A 313 -10.24 -64.74 30.68
N THR A 314 -11.32 -64.66 29.89
CA THR A 314 -11.79 -65.78 29.05
C THR A 314 -11.33 -65.73 27.59
N LEU A 315 -10.68 -64.64 27.16
CA LEU A 315 -10.07 -64.52 25.82
C LEU A 315 -8.73 -65.27 25.78
N THR A 316 -8.80 -66.61 25.79
CA THR A 316 -7.61 -67.46 25.86
C THR A 316 -6.75 -67.38 24.60
N THR A 317 -5.44 -67.33 24.84
CA THR A 317 -4.40 -67.10 23.84
C THR A 317 -4.26 -68.29 22.88
N LYS A 318 -4.75 -68.15 21.64
CA LYS A 318 -4.26 -68.98 20.51
C LYS A 318 -3.08 -68.27 19.86
N PRO A 319 -1.83 -68.75 19.99
CA PRO A 319 -0.71 -68.15 19.30
C PRO A 319 -0.82 -68.39 17.78
N PRO A 320 -0.57 -67.38 16.92
CA PRO A 320 -0.45 -67.60 15.49
C PRO A 320 0.78 -68.45 15.17
N THR A 321 0.68 -69.25 14.11
CA THR A 321 1.74 -70.14 13.62
C THR A 321 2.99 -69.36 13.17
N PRO A 322 4.21 -69.93 13.32
CA PRO A 322 5.43 -69.24 12.97
C PRO A 322 5.58 -69.14 11.45
N ILE A 323 5.43 -67.92 10.92
CA ILE A 323 5.80 -67.61 9.53
C ILE A 323 7.32 -67.48 9.46
N ALA A 324 7.95 -68.31 8.62
CA ALA A 324 9.39 -68.32 8.44
C ALA A 324 9.89 -66.99 7.86
N CYS A 325 10.76 -66.29 8.59
CA CYS A 325 11.44 -65.10 8.11
C CYS A 325 12.58 -65.48 7.15
N VAL A 326 12.35 -65.36 5.84
CA VAL A 326 13.41 -65.47 4.84
C VAL A 326 14.25 -64.19 4.85
N TYR A 327 15.48 -64.29 5.36
CA TYR A 327 16.46 -63.20 5.28
C TYR A 327 17.01 -63.08 3.86
N TYR A 328 16.80 -61.92 3.22
CA TYR A 328 17.58 -61.49 2.06
C TYR A 328 18.45 -60.29 2.44
N PRO A 329 19.78 -60.35 2.31
CA PRO A 329 20.64 -59.21 2.55
C PRO A 329 20.60 -58.27 1.33
N ARG A 330 20.13 -57.03 1.51
CA ARG A 330 20.41 -55.97 0.54
C ARG A 330 20.61 -54.63 1.24
N ALA A 331 21.61 -53.88 0.78
CA ALA A 331 22.15 -52.74 1.47
C ALA A 331 21.30 -51.47 1.32
N GLY A 332 21.38 -50.60 2.33
CA GLY A 332 21.06 -49.17 2.20
C GLY A 332 19.75 -48.71 2.82
N SER A 333 19.91 -47.79 3.79
CA SER A 333 18.93 -46.77 4.21
C SER A 333 17.71 -47.20 5.04
N LEU A 334 17.79 -46.85 6.33
CA LEU A 334 16.68 -46.83 7.28
C LEU A 334 15.68 -45.72 6.95
N LEU A 335 14.40 -46.07 6.81
CA LEU A 335 13.28 -45.15 7.03
C LEU A 335 12.09 -45.94 7.62
N ARG A 336 11.92 -45.86 8.94
CA ARG A 336 10.74 -46.41 9.63
C ARG A 336 9.61 -45.38 9.56
N LEU A 337 8.55 -45.72 8.83
CA LEU A 337 7.26 -45.04 8.91
C LEU A 337 6.27 -45.97 9.63
N CYS A 338 6.07 -45.73 10.93
CA CYS A 338 4.99 -46.36 11.67
C CYS A 338 3.68 -45.64 11.34
N HIS A 339 2.89 -46.21 10.41
CA HIS A 339 1.46 -45.91 10.36
C HIS A 339 0.76 -46.81 11.38
N ILE A 340 0.17 -46.18 12.39
CA ILE A 340 -0.83 -46.82 13.26
C ILE A 340 -2.19 -46.58 12.58
N LEU A 341 -2.99 -47.66 12.51
CA LEU A 341 -4.45 -47.64 12.34
C LEU A 341 -5.04 -48.30 13.60
#